data_AF-X6CBJ6-F1
#
_entry.id   AF-X6CBJ6-F1
#
_cell.length_a   1.000
_cell.length_b   1.000
_cell.length_c   1.000
_cell.angle_alpha   90.00
_cell.angle_beta   90.00
_cell.angle_gamma   90.00
#
_symmetry.space_group_name_H-M   'P 1'
#
loop_
_entity.id
_entity.type
_entity.pdbx_description
1 polymer ?
#
loop_
_entity_poly.entity_id
_entity_poly.type
_entity_poly.pdbx_seq_one_letter_code
_entity_poly.pdbx_strand_id
1 'polypeptide(L)'
;MPNEMKVLLRQDGSIRNDPGPPLDKLYESITIKTSSVEYVFNGRSDTARGALDYIRLAHAKHGTATSKDKACHAAIKADKGALAHIVFKNG
;
A
#
# COMPACT_ATOMS: atom_id res chain seq x y z
N MET A 1 -18.70 -4.10 -9.74
CA MET A 1 -17.54 -3.17 -9.74
C MET A 1 -16.28 -4.00 -9.83
N PRO A 2 -15.21 -3.56 -10.51
CA PRO A 2 -13.97 -4.33 -10.52
C PRO A 2 -13.50 -4.55 -9.06
N ASN A 3 -13.11 -5.79 -8.75
CA ASN A 3 -12.58 -6.19 -7.44
C ASN A 3 -11.13 -5.78 -7.24
N GLU A 4 -10.65 -4.87 -8.08
CA GLU A 4 -9.29 -4.41 -8.09
C GLU A 4 -9.22 -2.90 -8.33
N MET A 5 -8.20 -2.28 -7.77
CA MET A 5 -7.89 -0.88 -7.95
C MET A 5 -6.38 -0.72 -8.14
N LYS A 6 -5.97 0.22 -8.99
CA LYS A 6 -4.57 0.59 -9.15
C LYS A 6 -4.39 2.03 -8.67
N VAL A 7 -3.40 2.28 -7.84
CA VAL A 7 -3.07 3.61 -7.32
C VAL A 7 -1.59 3.92 -7.53
N LEU A 8 -1.29 5.16 -7.86
CA LEU A 8 0.09 5.65 -7.97
C LEU A 8 0.52 6.25 -6.63
N LEU A 9 1.57 5.66 -6.05
CA LEU A 9 2.26 6.16 -4.87
C LEU A 9 3.34 7.15 -5.30
N ARG A 10 3.44 8.27 -4.60
CA ARG A 10 4.55 9.22 -4.73
C ARG A 10 5.76 8.75 -3.92
N GLN A 11 6.89 9.44 -4.09
CA GLN A 11 8.14 9.15 -3.38
C GLN A 11 8.03 9.19 -1.84
N ASP A 12 7.06 9.94 -1.31
CA ASP A 12 6.76 10.05 0.12
C ASP A 12 5.69 9.04 0.57
N GLY A 13 5.28 8.16 -0.33
CA GLY A 13 4.21 7.19 -0.10
C GLY A 13 2.81 7.73 -0.37
N SER A 14 2.60 9.05 -0.45
CA SER A 14 1.26 9.59 -0.61
C SER A 14 0.61 9.13 -1.93
N ILE A 15 -0.71 8.90 -1.91
CA ILE A 15 -1.47 8.56 -3.12
C ILE A 15 -1.65 9.82 -3.95
N ARG A 16 -1.21 9.79 -5.21
CA ARG A 16 -1.34 10.91 -6.13
C ARG A 16 -2.74 10.96 -6.74
N ASN A 17 -3.54 11.97 -6.36
CA ASN A 17 -4.77 12.43 -7.04
C ASN A 17 -5.93 11.41 -7.16
N ASP A 18 -6.08 10.49 -6.21
CA ASP A 18 -7.22 9.56 -6.13
C ASP A 18 -7.81 9.62 -4.69
N PRO A 19 -9.10 9.31 -4.44
CA PRO A 19 -9.61 9.10 -3.08
C PRO A 19 -8.84 7.98 -2.34
N GLY A 20 -8.06 7.22 -3.11
CA GLY A 20 -7.39 5.99 -2.73
C GLY A 20 -8.41 4.89 -2.46
N PRO A 21 -7.96 3.74 -1.97
CA PRO A 21 -8.82 2.59 -1.88
C PRO A 21 -9.90 2.77 -0.78
N PRO A 22 -11.14 2.32 -1.03
CA PRO A 22 -12.26 2.43 -0.10
C PRO A 22 -11.92 1.78 1.26
N LEU A 23 -12.28 2.47 2.35
CA LEU A 23 -11.99 2.02 3.72
C LEU A 23 -12.97 0.94 4.21
N ASP A 24 -14.13 0.86 3.58
CA ASP A 24 -15.25 -0.04 3.88
C ASP A 24 -15.13 -1.41 3.21
N LYS A 25 -14.20 -1.58 2.24
CA LYS A 25 -13.96 -2.88 1.59
C LYS A 25 -12.92 -3.72 2.31
N LEU A 26 -13.14 -5.04 2.34
CA LEU A 26 -12.15 -5.99 2.81
C LEU A 26 -11.04 -6.18 1.76
N TYR A 27 -9.80 -6.00 2.17
CA TYR A 27 -8.63 -6.16 1.31
C TYR A 27 -8.21 -7.63 1.27
N GLU A 28 -7.96 -8.16 0.08
CA GLU A 28 -7.40 -9.48 -0.13
C GLU A 28 -5.88 -9.41 -0.23
N SER A 29 -5.37 -8.52 -1.08
CA SER A 29 -3.93 -8.31 -1.25
C SER A 29 -3.62 -6.91 -1.76
N ILE A 30 -2.39 -6.47 -1.50
CA ILE A 30 -1.81 -5.25 -2.06
C ILE A 30 -0.43 -5.58 -2.59
N THR A 31 -0.21 -5.30 -3.86
CA THR A 31 1.06 -5.52 -4.53
C THR A 31 1.64 -4.18 -4.95
N ILE A 32 2.78 -3.80 -4.38
CA ILE A 32 3.52 -2.60 -4.74
C ILE A 32 4.68 -3.04 -5.61
N LYS A 33 4.66 -2.61 -6.88
CA LYS A 33 5.72 -2.88 -7.85
C LYS A 33 6.65 -1.69 -7.91
N THR A 34 7.88 -1.89 -7.46
CA THR A 34 9.00 -0.96 -7.68
C THR A 34 9.82 -1.46 -8.89
N SER A 35 10.77 -0.66 -9.36
CA SER A 35 11.73 -1.00 -10.42
C SER A 35 12.63 -2.19 -10.08
N SER A 36 12.82 -2.45 -8.78
CA SER A 36 13.76 -3.43 -8.26
C SER A 36 13.08 -4.63 -7.62
N VAL A 37 11.93 -4.46 -6.96
CA VAL A 37 11.29 -5.50 -6.15
C VAL A 37 9.76 -5.40 -6.21
N GLU A 38 9.10 -6.54 -6.18
CA GLU A 38 7.66 -6.63 -5.96
C GLU A 38 7.36 -6.95 -4.49
N TYR A 39 6.58 -6.08 -3.83
CA TYR A 39 6.17 -6.25 -2.44
C TYR A 39 4.69 -6.63 -2.38
N VAL A 40 4.39 -7.88 -1.98
CA VAL A 40 3.02 -8.39 -1.84
C VAL A 40 2.61 -8.45 -0.37
N PHE A 41 1.50 -7.82 -0.01
CA PHE A 41 0.91 -7.82 1.34
C PHE A 41 -0.45 -8.50 1.29
N ASN A 42 -0.63 -9.59 2.05
CA ASN A 42 -1.88 -10.36 2.06
C ASN A 42 -2.78 -9.97 3.25
N GLY A 43 -4.09 -10.01 3.04
CA GLY A 43 -5.11 -9.54 3.97
C GLY A 43 -5.43 -10.51 5.11
N ARG A 44 -4.72 -10.35 6.23
CA ARG A 44 -5.32 -10.40 7.57
C ARG A 44 -5.23 -9.00 8.19
N SER A 45 -6.14 -8.69 9.11
CA SER A 45 -6.28 -7.40 9.80
C SER A 45 -4.95 -6.63 9.93
N ASP A 46 -4.98 -5.37 9.53
CA ASP A 46 -3.91 -4.38 9.67
C ASP A 46 -2.61 -4.57 8.87
N THR A 47 -2.39 -5.65 8.10
CA THR A 47 -1.11 -5.83 7.36
C THR A 47 -1.11 -5.24 5.96
N ALA A 48 -2.12 -5.53 5.14
CA ALA A 48 -2.26 -4.91 3.82
C ALA A 48 -2.55 -3.41 3.96
N ARG A 49 -3.49 -3.08 4.84
CA ARG A 49 -3.81 -1.71 5.20
C ARG A 49 -2.64 -0.99 5.90
N GLY A 50 -1.89 -1.67 6.79
CA GLY A 50 -0.75 -1.09 7.50
C GLY A 50 0.37 -0.62 6.58
N ALA A 51 0.60 -1.30 5.44
CA ALA A 51 1.54 -0.82 4.44
C ALA A 51 1.10 0.53 3.87
N LEU A 52 -0.17 0.67 3.47
CA LEU A 52 -0.72 1.94 2.95
C LEU A 52 -0.90 3.01 4.04
N ASP A 53 -1.28 2.64 5.27
CA ASP A 53 -1.47 3.58 6.38
C ASP A 53 -0.13 4.08 6.92
N TYR A 54 0.92 3.24 6.97
CA TYR A 54 2.30 3.67 7.26
C TYR A 54 2.81 4.67 6.21
N ILE A 55 2.54 4.36 4.95
CA ILE A 55 2.87 5.15 3.76
C ILE A 55 2.07 6.47 3.69
N ARG A 56 0.77 6.47 4.05
CA ARG A 56 -0.11 7.65 4.02
C ARG A 56 0.08 8.58 5.20
N LEU A 57 0.36 8.05 6.38
CA LEU A 57 0.33 8.82 7.63
C LEU A 57 1.70 9.23 8.14
N ALA A 58 2.79 8.90 7.45
CA ALA A 58 4.16 9.32 7.80
C ALA A 58 4.34 9.42 9.33
N HIS A 59 4.30 8.27 10.03
CA HIS A 59 4.36 8.15 11.50
C HIS A 59 3.03 8.25 12.29
N ALA A 60 1.91 7.66 11.83
CA ALA A 60 0.76 7.49 12.74
C ALA A 60 1.06 6.49 13.87
N LYS A 61 0.79 6.92 15.10
CA LYS A 61 1.03 6.27 16.40
C LYS A 61 0.36 4.90 16.63
N HIS A 62 -0.21 4.24 15.61
CA HIS A 62 -0.92 2.97 15.76
C HIS A 62 -0.30 1.91 14.86
N GLY A 63 0.37 0.93 15.48
CA GLY A 63 0.99 -0.22 14.82
C GLY A 63 2.49 -0.07 14.60
N THR A 64 3.27 -1.04 15.07
CA THR A 64 4.72 -1.07 14.88
C THR A 64 5.02 -1.47 13.44
N ALA A 65 5.53 -0.54 12.63
CA ALA A 65 5.91 -0.81 11.24
C ALA A 65 6.92 -1.98 11.17
N THR A 66 6.61 -2.98 10.35
CA THR A 66 7.45 -4.16 10.17
C THR A 66 8.70 -3.82 9.34
N SER A 67 9.72 -4.69 9.37
CA SER A 67 10.90 -4.54 8.50
C SER A 67 10.55 -4.52 7.02
N LYS A 68 9.48 -5.23 6.62
CA LYS A 68 8.99 -5.26 5.24
C LYS A 68 8.37 -3.92 4.83
N ASP A 69 7.62 -3.27 5.73
CA ASP A 69 7.01 -1.96 5.47
C ASP A 69 8.09 -0.90 5.24
N LYS A 70 9.14 -0.91 6.08
CA LYS A 70 10.29 0.01 5.95
C LYS A 70 11.05 -0.21 4.65
N ALA A 71 11.32 -1.47 4.28
CA ALA A 71 12.00 -1.81 3.04
C ALA A 71 11.20 -1.37 1.80
N CYS A 72 9.89 -1.60 1.82
CA CYS A 72 8.98 -1.17 0.76
C CYS A 72 8.99 0.36 0.61
N HIS A 73 8.87 1.11 1.72
CA HIS A 73 8.92 2.57 1.68
C HIS A 73 10.25 3.11 1.14
N ALA A 74 11.38 2.51 1.55
CA ALA A 74 12.69 2.88 1.02
C ALA A 74 12.80 2.64 -0.49
N ALA A 75 12.25 1.53 -1.00
CA ALA A 75 12.22 1.23 -2.43
C ALA A 75 11.34 2.20 -3.22
N ILE A 76 10.14 2.53 -2.71
CA ILE A 76 9.26 3.55 -3.31
C ILE A 76 9.97 4.91 -3.40
N LYS A 77 10.65 5.31 -2.32
CA LYS A 77 11.39 6.57 -2.27
C LYS A 77 12.55 6.59 -3.27
N ALA A 78 13.31 5.50 -3.38
CA ALA A 78 14.39 5.36 -4.35
C ALA A 78 13.89 5.51 -5.80
N ASP A 79 12.72 4.95 -6.09
CA ASP A 79 12.11 4.94 -7.43
C ASP A 79 11.27 6.17 -7.74
N LYS A 80 11.20 7.12 -6.80
CA LYS A 80 10.39 8.35 -6.89
C LYS A 80 8.88 8.07 -7.03
N GLY A 81 8.43 6.90 -6.59
CA GLY A 81 7.05 6.45 -6.66
C GLY A 81 6.93 4.98 -7.03
N ALA A 82 5.72 4.45 -6.94
CA ALA A 82 5.44 3.06 -7.32
C ALA A 82 3.96 2.88 -7.72
N LEU A 83 3.69 1.86 -8.53
CA LEU A 83 2.31 1.43 -8.79
C LEU A 83 1.91 0.41 -7.73
N ALA A 84 0.81 0.68 -7.03
CA ALA A 84 0.19 -0.29 -6.14
C ALA A 84 -1.07 -0.85 -6.79
N HIS A 85 -1.19 -2.17 -6.79
CA HIS A 85 -2.36 -2.91 -7.25
C HIS A 85 -3.02 -3.54 -6.02
N ILE A 86 -4.30 -3.25 -5.84
CA ILE A 86 -5.08 -3.62 -4.66
C ILE A 86 -6.18 -4.55 -5.14
N VAL A 87 -6.32 -5.70 -4.50
CA VAL A 87 -7.41 -6.65 -4.72
C VAL A 87 -8.29 -6.66 -3.48
N PHE A 88 -9.59 -6.51 -3.69
CA PHE A 88 -10.61 -6.58 -2.65
C PHE A 88 -11.22 -7.97 -2.62
N LYS A 89 -11.51 -8.49 -1.41
CA LYS A 89 -12.27 -9.73 -1.29
C LYS A 89 -13.65 -9.53 -1.91
N ASN A 90 -14.06 -10.50 -2.72
CA ASN A 90 -15.47 -10.63 -3.08
C ASN A 90 -16.27 -10.89 -1.80
N GLY A 91 -17.26 -10.04 -1.55
CA GLY A 91 -18.31 -10.32 -0.57
C GLY A 91 -19.24 -11.40 -1.07
#